data_AF-A0A848UND0-F1
#
_entry.id   AF-A0A848UND0-F1
#
_cell.length_a   1.000
_cell.length_b   1.000
_cell.length_c   1.000
_cell.angle_alpha   90.00
_cell.angle_beta   90.00
_cell.angle_gamma   90.00
#
_symmetry.space_group_name_H-M   'P 1'
#
loop_
_entity.id
_entity.type
_entity.pdbx_description
1 polymer ?
#
loop_
_entity_poly.entity_id
_entity_poly.type
_entity_poly.pdbx_seq_one_letter_code
_entity_poly.pdbx_strand_id
1 'polypeptide(L)'
;MKRGRVLQFGVMTAVLASGYGVMFTVLDDFRDEYGIEAHWLGLIVGIGFLAGFLSQVFVAPIADRGHARHMVLAGLGLNVIGLLGMAAGETLLVLLIARFVSGIGMGMAVPAVRRIVINEDPANLGSNVGLLLAADVAGFAAGPAISAALVPSFGIPAPFLVIAAACVVCVPLVLRVQVTEAVDVPTRRFAFDLLRDRPMIAALMMGAAVFLMIGTFDALWAIVLDDLDASEWVANIGISLFALPLIFLSSWGGRLAQRIGPFRLGPLGLILGAGFMFSYGLLPTGLAMLGVGVFHGISDG
;
A
#
# COMPACT_ATOMS: atom_id res chain seq x y z
N MET A 1 12.85 20.29 -3.92
CA MET A 1 13.22 19.71 -2.60
C MET A 1 14.59 19.04 -2.64
N LYS A 2 15.37 18.99 -1.53
CA LYS A 2 16.55 18.08 -1.49
C LYS A 2 16.02 16.64 -1.50
N ARG A 3 16.49 15.79 -2.42
CA ARG A 3 16.07 14.38 -2.62
C ARG A 3 15.95 13.58 -1.30
N GLY A 4 16.75 13.93 -0.29
CA GLY A 4 16.69 13.33 1.05
C GLY A 4 15.35 13.47 1.79
N ARG A 5 14.58 14.54 1.58
CA ARG A 5 13.25 14.69 2.22
C ARG A 5 12.18 13.80 1.60
N VAL A 6 12.19 13.65 0.26
CA VAL A 6 11.28 12.69 -0.42
C VAL A 6 11.55 11.28 0.09
N LEU A 7 12.83 10.93 0.28
CA LEU A 7 13.23 9.63 0.81
C LEU A 7 12.74 9.41 2.25
N GLN A 8 12.76 10.44 3.10
CA GLN A 8 12.22 10.34 4.46
C GLN A 8 10.72 10.01 4.46
N PHE A 9 9.95 10.68 3.60
CA PHE A 9 8.54 10.36 3.40
C PHE A 9 8.33 8.97 2.79
N GLY A 10 9.21 8.54 1.87
CA GLY A 10 9.24 7.17 1.36
C GLY A 10 9.43 6.14 2.47
N VAL A 11 10.45 6.30 3.32
CA VAL A 11 10.70 5.40 4.47
C VAL A 11 9.48 5.34 5.38
N MET A 12 8.84 6.47 5.67
CA MET A 12 7.63 6.49 6.49
C MET A 12 6.46 5.75 5.82
N THR A 13 6.25 5.93 4.51
CA THR A 13 5.26 5.18 3.74
C THR A 13 5.54 3.68 3.81
N ALA A 14 6.80 3.26 3.65
CA ALA A 14 7.19 1.86 3.76
C ALA A 14 6.90 1.27 5.16
N VAL A 15 7.22 2.02 6.22
CA VAL A 15 6.93 1.61 7.60
C VAL A 15 5.42 1.45 7.82
N LEU A 16 4.60 2.40 7.36
CA LEU A 16 3.13 2.29 7.44
C LEU A 16 2.64 1.05 6.67
N ALA A 17 3.09 0.86 5.42
CA ALA A 17 2.69 -0.24 4.55
C ALA A 17 3.09 -1.62 5.10
N SER A 18 4.22 -1.72 5.81
CA SER A 18 4.64 -2.98 6.45
C SER A 18 3.62 -3.52 7.45
N GLY A 19 2.87 -2.64 8.12
CA GLY A 19 1.78 -3.03 9.01
C GLY A 19 0.61 -3.71 8.28
N TYR A 20 0.34 -3.36 7.02
CA TYR A 20 -0.60 -4.12 6.17
C TYR A 20 -0.03 -5.49 5.82
N GLY A 21 1.24 -5.54 5.41
CA GLY A 21 1.89 -6.77 4.97
C GLY A 21 1.96 -7.85 6.05
N VAL A 22 2.26 -7.48 7.30
CA VAL A 22 2.31 -8.43 8.44
C VAL A 22 1.01 -9.24 8.55
N MET A 23 -0.15 -8.63 8.28
CA MET A 23 -1.44 -9.29 8.42
C MET A 23 -1.53 -10.57 7.58
N PHE A 24 -0.95 -10.59 6.38
CA PHE A 24 -1.07 -11.75 5.48
C PHE A 24 -0.39 -13.02 6.00
N THR A 25 0.47 -12.92 7.01
CA THR A 25 1.14 -14.07 7.62
C THR A 25 0.62 -14.38 9.03
N VAL A 26 0.18 -13.36 9.77
CA VAL A 26 -0.25 -13.53 11.17
C VAL A 26 -1.70 -14.04 11.29
N LEU A 27 -2.48 -14.06 10.21
CA LEU A 27 -3.87 -14.55 10.25
C LEU A 27 -3.96 -16.02 10.69
N ASP A 28 -3.04 -16.87 10.24
CA ASP A 28 -3.00 -18.27 10.65
C ASP A 28 -2.62 -18.39 12.13
N ASP A 29 -1.68 -17.58 12.60
CA ASP A 29 -1.31 -17.52 14.02
C ASP A 29 -2.50 -17.08 14.90
N PHE A 30 -3.31 -16.10 14.46
CA PHE A 30 -4.54 -15.71 15.18
C PHE A 30 -5.57 -16.84 15.26
N ARG A 31 -5.64 -17.69 14.23
CA ARG A 31 -6.54 -18.84 14.25
C ARG A 31 -6.03 -19.91 15.22
N ASP A 32 -4.75 -20.24 15.12
CA ASP A 32 -4.18 -21.40 15.79
C ASP A 32 -3.87 -21.11 17.27
N GLU A 33 -3.39 -19.91 17.60
CA GLU A 33 -3.01 -19.53 18.98
C GLU A 33 -4.15 -18.85 19.74
N TYR A 34 -4.96 -18.01 19.06
CA TYR A 34 -6.06 -17.27 19.70
C TYR A 34 -7.45 -17.89 19.44
N GLY A 35 -7.53 -18.98 18.68
CA GLY A 35 -8.78 -19.69 18.42
C GLY A 35 -9.79 -18.89 17.58
N ILE A 36 -9.33 -17.90 16.80
CA ILE A 36 -10.20 -17.08 15.95
C ILE A 36 -10.67 -17.91 14.75
N GLU A 37 -11.98 -18.02 14.56
CA GLU A 37 -12.52 -18.82 13.45
C GLU A 37 -12.11 -18.25 12.09
N ALA A 38 -11.81 -19.15 11.14
CA ALA A 38 -11.28 -18.80 9.81
C ALA A 38 -12.15 -17.79 9.04
N HIS A 39 -13.47 -17.84 9.22
CA HIS A 39 -14.40 -16.94 8.52
C HIS A 39 -14.28 -15.47 8.99
N TRP A 40 -13.70 -15.21 10.17
CA TRP A 40 -13.46 -13.86 10.68
C TRP A 40 -12.12 -13.26 10.22
N LEU A 41 -11.15 -14.08 9.81
CA LEU A 41 -9.81 -13.61 9.41
C LEU A 41 -9.88 -12.62 8.25
N GLY A 42 -10.73 -12.91 7.25
CA GLY A 42 -11.00 -11.99 6.14
C GLY A 42 -11.62 -10.67 6.59
N LEU A 43 -12.49 -10.69 7.61
CA LEU A 43 -13.08 -9.47 8.18
C LEU A 43 -12.04 -8.64 8.93
N ILE A 44 -11.10 -9.27 9.65
CA ILE A 44 -9.99 -8.58 10.31
C ILE A 44 -9.19 -7.80 9.26
N VAL A 45 -8.80 -8.40 8.15
CA VAL A 45 -8.09 -7.65 7.10
C VAL A 45 -9.00 -6.58 6.48
N GLY A 46 -10.23 -6.95 6.12
CA GLY A 46 -11.18 -6.10 5.41
C GLY A 46 -11.57 -4.84 6.19
N ILE A 47 -11.77 -4.92 7.50
CA ILE A 47 -12.18 -3.77 8.32
C ILE A 47 -11.10 -2.69 8.34
N GLY A 48 -9.81 -3.07 8.27
CA GLY A 48 -8.70 -2.12 8.16
C GLY A 48 -8.74 -1.34 6.83
N PHE A 49 -8.94 -2.03 5.71
CA PHE A 49 -9.07 -1.39 4.40
C PHE A 49 -10.32 -0.51 4.31
N LEU A 50 -11.46 -0.98 4.83
CA LEU A 50 -12.70 -0.20 4.89
C LEU A 50 -12.50 1.07 5.72
N ALA A 51 -11.89 0.97 6.90
CA ALA A 51 -11.59 2.10 7.76
C ALA A 51 -10.65 3.11 7.07
N GLY A 52 -9.62 2.61 6.38
CA GLY A 52 -8.72 3.42 5.57
C GLY A 52 -9.46 4.14 4.44
N PHE A 53 -10.33 3.47 3.72
CA PHE A 53 -11.18 4.08 2.68
C PHE A 53 -12.07 5.18 3.25
N LEU A 54 -12.81 4.91 4.33
CA LEU A 54 -13.67 5.91 4.98
C LEU A 54 -12.84 7.12 5.43
N SER A 55 -11.67 6.88 6.02
CA SER A 55 -10.74 7.93 6.43
C SER A 55 -10.25 8.77 5.23
N GLN A 56 -9.90 8.14 4.11
CA GLN A 56 -9.50 8.85 2.89
C GLN A 56 -10.63 9.70 2.29
N VAL A 57 -11.88 9.25 2.37
CA VAL A 57 -13.03 9.96 1.80
C VAL A 57 -13.45 11.14 2.70
N PHE A 58 -13.51 10.94 4.01
CA PHE A 58 -14.11 11.90 4.94
C PHE A 58 -13.11 12.77 5.70
N VAL A 59 -11.92 12.23 6.04
CA VAL A 59 -10.96 12.90 6.93
C VAL A 59 -9.78 13.46 6.14
N ALA A 60 -9.21 12.70 5.21
CA ALA A 60 -8.03 13.11 4.44
C ALA A 60 -8.19 14.44 3.66
N PRO A 61 -9.38 14.87 3.17
CA PRO A 61 -9.56 16.20 2.56
C PRO A 61 -9.21 17.38 3.49
N ILE A 62 -9.14 17.16 4.81
CA ILE A 62 -8.64 18.18 5.76
C ILE A 62 -7.16 18.47 5.50
N ALA A 63 -6.39 17.47 5.04
CA ALA A 63 -5.01 17.67 4.61
C ALA A 63 -4.93 18.71 3.50
N ASP A 64 -5.91 18.78 2.60
CA ASP A 64 -6.02 19.77 1.51
C ASP A 64 -6.30 21.19 1.98
N ARG A 65 -6.81 21.37 3.19
CA ARG A 65 -7.10 22.68 3.79
C ARG A 65 -5.95 23.21 4.63
N GLY A 66 -4.72 22.84 4.28
CA GLY A 66 -3.52 23.30 4.99
C GLY A 66 -3.31 22.62 6.35
N HIS A 67 -3.72 21.36 6.52
CA HIS A 67 -3.45 20.62 7.77
C HIS A 67 -2.67 19.33 7.52
N ALA A 68 -1.93 19.25 6.41
CA ALA A 68 -1.27 18.02 5.97
C ALA A 68 -0.30 17.48 7.03
N ARG A 69 0.51 18.34 7.68
CA ARG A 69 1.42 17.92 8.76
C ARG A 69 0.67 17.30 9.95
N HIS A 70 -0.43 17.94 10.36
CA HIS A 70 -1.27 17.45 11.45
C HIS A 70 -1.92 16.11 11.11
N MET A 71 -2.38 15.92 9.87
CA MET A 71 -2.94 14.66 9.41
C MET A 71 -1.92 13.53 9.37
N VAL A 72 -0.67 13.80 8.98
CA VAL A 72 0.42 12.82 9.07
C VAL A 72 0.68 12.41 10.52
N LEU A 73 0.84 13.37 11.44
CA LEU A 73 1.14 13.08 12.84
C LEU A 73 -0.01 12.35 13.55
N ALA A 74 -1.24 12.81 13.35
CA ALA A 74 -2.43 12.16 13.90
C ALA A 74 -2.61 10.75 13.32
N GLY A 75 -2.41 10.60 12.00
CA GLY A 75 -2.49 9.30 11.33
C GLY A 75 -1.44 8.31 11.84
N LEU A 76 -0.20 8.78 12.03
CA LEU A 76 0.89 7.98 12.59
C LEU A 76 0.59 7.57 14.04
N GLY A 77 0.06 8.49 14.86
CA GLY A 77 -0.35 8.19 16.23
C GLY A 77 -1.48 7.16 16.31
N LEU A 78 -2.53 7.31 15.49
CA LEU A 78 -3.61 6.32 15.40
C LEU A 78 -3.09 4.98 14.89
N ASN A 79 -2.17 4.97 13.92
CA ASN A 79 -1.57 3.72 13.46
C ASN A 79 -0.78 3.03 14.56
N VAL A 80 0.02 3.76 15.35
CA VAL A 80 0.73 3.22 16.52
C VAL A 80 -0.26 2.64 17.53
N ILE A 81 -1.34 3.36 17.87
CA ILE A 81 -2.37 2.86 18.80
C ILE A 81 -3.00 1.57 18.27
N GLY A 82 -3.35 1.53 16.99
CA GLY A 82 -3.90 0.34 16.35
C GLY A 82 -2.91 -0.83 16.37
N LEU A 83 -1.64 -0.61 16.04
CA LEU A 83 -0.59 -1.64 16.10
C LEU A 83 -0.36 -2.16 17.52
N LEU A 84 -0.35 -1.28 18.53
CA LEU A 84 -0.25 -1.70 19.93
C LEU A 84 -1.49 -2.51 20.37
N GLY A 85 -2.68 -2.14 19.88
CA GLY A 85 -3.90 -2.91 20.07
C GLY A 85 -3.84 -4.30 19.43
N MET A 86 -3.24 -4.41 18.23
CA MET A 86 -2.99 -5.71 17.58
C MET A 86 -1.97 -6.54 18.35
N ALA A 87 -0.95 -5.90 18.93
CA ALA A 87 0.06 -6.58 19.73
C ALA A 87 -0.51 -7.12 21.06
N ALA A 88 -1.44 -6.39 21.69
CA ALA A 88 -2.02 -6.77 22.98
C ALA A 88 -3.34 -7.57 22.86
N GLY A 89 -3.89 -7.69 21.65
CA GLY A 89 -5.22 -8.23 21.41
C GLY A 89 -5.20 -9.73 21.11
N GLU A 90 -5.87 -10.51 21.96
CA GLU A 90 -6.06 -11.96 21.76
C GLU A 90 -7.51 -12.33 21.41
N THR A 91 -8.41 -11.34 21.33
CA THR A 91 -9.83 -11.57 21.04
C THR A 91 -10.25 -10.89 19.74
N LEU A 92 -11.22 -11.48 19.03
CA LEU A 92 -11.74 -10.96 17.77
C LEU A 92 -12.10 -9.47 17.86
N LEU A 93 -12.82 -9.07 18.90
CA LEU A 93 -13.29 -7.70 19.05
C LEU A 93 -12.12 -6.70 19.18
N VAL A 94 -11.10 -7.05 19.97
CA VAL A 94 -9.91 -6.20 20.13
C VAL A 94 -9.15 -6.08 18.82
N LEU A 95 -8.95 -7.20 18.11
CA LEU A 95 -8.29 -7.21 16.80
C LEU A 95 -9.06 -6.37 15.77
N LEU A 96 -10.40 -6.49 15.71
CA LEU A 96 -11.22 -5.68 14.81
C LEU A 96 -11.12 -4.18 15.11
N ILE A 97 -11.19 -3.79 16.38
CA ILE A 97 -11.08 -2.37 16.81
C ILE A 97 -9.68 -1.84 16.51
N ALA A 98 -8.65 -2.57 16.92
CA ALA A 98 -7.26 -2.21 16.71
C ALA A 98 -6.97 -2.02 15.21
N ARG A 99 -7.51 -2.91 14.39
CA ARG A 99 -7.35 -2.85 12.95
C ARG A 99 -8.11 -1.71 12.29
N PHE A 100 -9.33 -1.44 12.74
CA PHE A 100 -10.11 -0.28 12.33
C PHE A 100 -9.37 1.03 12.64
N VAL A 101 -8.82 1.17 13.85
CA VAL A 101 -8.05 2.35 14.28
C VAL A 101 -6.77 2.51 13.44
N SER A 102 -6.02 1.43 13.22
CA SER A 102 -4.83 1.45 12.34
C SER A 102 -5.19 1.84 10.90
N GLY A 103 -6.30 1.31 10.38
CA GLY A 103 -6.83 1.66 9.06
C GLY A 103 -7.14 3.15 8.93
N ILE A 104 -7.84 3.75 9.91
CA ILE A 104 -8.09 5.20 9.95
C ILE A 104 -6.77 5.96 9.91
N GLY A 105 -5.80 5.57 10.75
CA GLY A 105 -4.51 6.23 10.87
C GLY A 105 -3.76 6.28 9.54
N MET A 106 -3.69 5.15 8.84
CA MET A 106 -3.08 5.10 7.51
C MET A 106 -3.87 5.88 6.45
N GLY A 107 -5.20 5.81 6.48
CA GLY A 107 -6.06 6.58 5.59
C GLY A 107 -5.92 8.10 5.74
N MET A 108 -5.48 8.58 6.91
CA MET A 108 -5.12 9.98 7.12
C MET A 108 -3.70 10.30 6.65
N ALA A 109 -2.73 9.45 7.02
CA ALA A 109 -1.32 9.73 6.82
C ALA A 109 -0.91 9.65 5.33
N VAL A 110 -1.30 8.59 4.62
CA VAL A 110 -0.81 8.32 3.25
C VAL A 110 -1.18 9.44 2.25
N PRO A 111 -2.44 9.92 2.18
CA PRO A 111 -2.77 11.04 1.29
C PRO A 111 -2.08 12.35 1.70
N ALA A 112 -1.95 12.60 3.02
CA ALA A 112 -1.29 13.79 3.52
C ALA A 112 0.22 13.80 3.15
N VAL A 113 0.89 12.66 3.22
CA VAL A 113 2.27 12.50 2.74
C VAL A 113 2.38 12.78 1.25
N ARG A 114 1.50 12.18 0.44
CA ARG A 114 1.48 12.40 -1.02
C ARG A 114 1.32 13.89 -1.32
N ARG A 115 0.42 14.58 -0.61
CA ARG A 115 0.22 16.03 -0.75
C ARG A 115 1.48 16.83 -0.44
N ILE A 116 2.16 16.55 0.68
CA ILE A 116 3.39 17.25 1.06
C ILE A 116 4.45 17.09 -0.02
N VAL A 117 4.65 15.86 -0.49
CA VAL A 117 5.65 15.53 -1.52
C VAL A 117 5.33 16.20 -2.87
N ILE A 118 4.05 16.25 -3.25
CA ILE A 118 3.58 16.95 -4.47
C ILE A 118 3.85 18.45 -4.38
N ASN A 119 3.56 19.08 -3.24
CA ASN A 119 3.70 20.52 -3.07
C ASN A 119 5.15 20.98 -2.91
N GLU A 120 6.03 20.18 -2.30
CA GLU A 120 7.43 20.56 -2.05
C GLU A 120 8.35 20.47 -3.29
N ASP A 121 8.00 19.66 -4.29
CA ASP A 121 8.80 19.54 -5.52
C ASP A 121 7.95 19.23 -6.77
N PRO A 122 7.14 20.20 -7.24
CA PRO A 122 6.27 20.02 -8.40
C PRO A 122 7.02 19.68 -9.70
N ALA A 123 8.28 20.13 -9.82
CA ALA A 123 9.10 19.88 -11.00
C ALA A 123 9.41 18.39 -11.21
N ASN A 124 9.46 17.60 -10.13
CA ASN A 124 9.76 16.16 -10.16
C ASN A 124 8.59 15.31 -9.67
N LEU A 125 7.36 15.85 -9.72
CA LEU A 125 6.14 15.24 -9.19
C LEU A 125 5.99 13.76 -9.51
N GLY A 126 6.12 13.37 -10.78
CA GLY A 126 5.94 12.00 -11.20
C GLY A 126 6.98 11.06 -10.60
N SER A 127 8.25 11.47 -10.58
CA SER A 127 9.33 10.67 -10.00
C SER A 127 9.17 10.53 -8.48
N ASN A 128 8.71 11.59 -7.81
CA ASN A 128 8.52 11.60 -6.36
C ASN A 128 7.31 10.77 -5.92
N VAL A 129 6.18 10.85 -6.63
CA VAL A 129 5.02 9.97 -6.40
C VAL A 129 5.37 8.53 -6.70
N GLY A 130 6.15 8.28 -7.75
CA GLY A 130 6.71 6.96 -8.07
C GLY A 130 7.62 6.40 -6.97
N LEU A 131 8.42 7.24 -6.31
CA LEU A 131 9.22 6.83 -5.15
C LEU A 131 8.34 6.45 -3.95
N LEU A 132 7.25 7.19 -3.71
CA LEU A 132 6.30 6.82 -2.66
C LEU A 132 5.63 5.48 -2.94
N LEU A 133 5.26 5.20 -4.19
CA LEU A 133 4.72 3.90 -4.59
C LEU A 133 5.75 2.78 -4.39
N ALA A 134 6.99 2.98 -4.86
CA ALA A 134 8.07 2.02 -4.65
C ALA A 134 8.26 1.69 -3.15
N ALA A 135 8.22 2.72 -2.30
CA ALA A 135 8.37 2.53 -0.86
C ALA A 135 7.16 1.83 -0.23
N ASP A 136 5.95 2.13 -0.68
CA ASP A 136 4.70 1.46 -0.26
C ASP A 136 4.75 -0.04 -0.57
N VAL A 137 5.11 -0.40 -1.81
CA VAL A 137 5.27 -1.79 -2.24
C VAL A 137 6.38 -2.50 -1.46
N ALA A 138 7.54 -1.85 -1.29
CA ALA A 138 8.65 -2.40 -0.51
C ALA A 138 8.25 -2.67 0.94
N GLY A 139 7.55 -1.72 1.57
CA GLY A 139 7.05 -1.85 2.93
C GLY A 139 6.06 -3.00 3.07
N PHE A 140 5.06 -3.04 2.20
CA PHE A 140 4.06 -4.11 2.16
C PHE A 140 4.71 -5.49 2.01
N ALA A 141 5.64 -5.65 1.05
CA ALA A 141 6.37 -6.89 0.82
C ALA A 141 7.29 -7.27 2.00
N ALA A 142 7.83 -6.29 2.73
CA ALA A 142 8.64 -6.55 3.92
C ALA A 142 7.82 -7.05 5.12
N GLY A 143 6.51 -6.74 5.19
CA GLY A 143 5.64 -7.12 6.31
C GLY A 143 5.65 -8.63 6.62
N PRO A 144 5.34 -9.51 5.64
CA PRO A 144 5.43 -10.96 5.81
C PRO A 144 6.81 -11.44 6.29
N ALA A 145 7.89 -10.87 5.75
CA ALA A 145 9.25 -11.24 6.15
C ALA A 145 9.58 -10.83 7.59
N ILE A 146 9.11 -9.65 8.02
CA ILE A 146 9.23 -9.17 9.41
C ILE A 146 8.48 -10.13 10.35
N SER A 147 7.27 -10.51 9.98
CA SER A 147 6.46 -11.46 10.76
C SER A 147 7.13 -12.83 10.88
N ALA A 148 7.48 -13.44 9.75
CA ALA A 148 8.12 -14.76 9.70
C ALA A 148 9.44 -14.82 10.49
N ALA A 149 10.19 -13.71 10.55
CA ALA A 149 11.42 -13.62 11.33
C ALA A 149 11.18 -13.46 12.84
N LEU A 150 10.10 -12.79 13.26
CA LEU A 150 9.89 -12.39 14.65
C LEU A 150 8.94 -13.31 15.41
N VAL A 151 7.85 -13.76 14.78
CA VAL A 151 6.81 -14.55 15.44
C VAL A 151 7.36 -15.85 16.06
N PRO A 152 8.21 -16.66 15.38
CA PRO A 152 8.69 -17.91 15.95
C PRO A 152 9.52 -17.76 17.23
N SER A 153 10.19 -16.62 17.42
CA SER A 153 11.09 -16.39 18.56
C SER A 153 10.51 -15.47 19.63
N PHE A 154 9.60 -14.58 19.26
CA PHE A 154 9.10 -13.50 20.13
C PHE A 154 7.57 -13.43 20.20
N GLY A 155 6.86 -14.32 19.50
CA GLY A 155 5.40 -14.41 19.46
C GLY A 155 4.72 -13.40 18.55
N ILE A 156 3.41 -13.59 18.38
CA ILE A 156 2.52 -12.74 17.58
C ILE A 156 2.66 -11.23 17.85
N PRO A 157 2.85 -10.74 19.10
CA PRO A 157 2.95 -9.30 19.37
C PRO A 157 4.17 -8.62 18.73
N ALA A 158 5.26 -9.36 18.52
CA ALA A 158 6.56 -8.80 18.16
C ALA A 158 6.60 -7.97 16.86
N PRO A 159 6.10 -8.46 15.70
CA PRO A 159 6.10 -7.66 14.47
C PRO A 159 5.34 -6.33 14.62
N PHE A 160 4.21 -6.32 15.34
CA PHE A 160 3.43 -5.12 15.57
C PHE A 160 4.17 -4.09 16.45
N LEU A 161 4.83 -4.57 17.51
CA LEU A 161 5.63 -3.71 18.39
C LEU A 161 6.82 -3.07 17.65
N VAL A 162 7.50 -3.85 16.82
CA VAL A 162 8.64 -3.35 16.02
C VAL A 162 8.18 -2.27 15.03
N ILE A 163 7.08 -2.50 14.31
CA ILE A 163 6.55 -1.52 13.36
C ILE A 163 5.99 -0.29 14.09
N ALA A 164 5.36 -0.46 15.25
CA ALA A 164 4.91 0.65 16.08
C ALA A 164 6.09 1.52 16.54
N ALA A 165 7.19 0.90 16.99
CA ALA A 165 8.41 1.61 17.35
C ALA A 165 9.01 2.34 16.14
N ALA A 166 9.06 1.71 14.97
CA ALA A 166 9.52 2.34 13.73
C ALA A 166 8.64 3.56 13.34
N CYS A 167 7.32 3.46 13.51
CA CYS A 167 6.40 4.58 13.32
C CYS A 167 6.73 5.74 14.27
N VAL A 168 6.98 5.47 15.55
CA VAL A 168 7.37 6.50 16.54
C VAL A 168 8.70 7.16 16.14
N VAL A 169 9.68 6.41 15.63
CA VAL A 169 10.95 6.94 15.14
C VAL A 169 10.77 7.86 13.92
N CYS A 170 9.69 7.70 13.14
CA CYS A 170 9.37 8.63 12.05
C CYS A 170 8.82 9.99 12.54
N VAL A 171 8.29 10.09 13.77
CA VAL A 171 7.67 11.33 14.29
C VAL A 171 8.65 12.53 14.26
N PRO A 172 9.89 12.44 14.80
CA PRO A 172 10.85 13.54 14.73
C PRO A 172 11.20 13.96 13.30
N LEU A 173 11.16 13.03 12.33
CA LEU A 173 11.42 13.34 10.92
C LEU A 173 10.34 14.28 10.38
N VAL A 174 9.06 13.96 10.63
CA VAL A 174 7.92 14.80 10.23
C VAL A 174 7.95 16.16 10.94
N LEU A 175 8.32 16.18 12.23
CA LEU A 175 8.35 17.41 13.00
C LEU A 175 9.40 18.41 12.48
N ARG A 176 10.52 17.92 11.95
CA ARG A 176 11.63 18.73 11.41
C ARG A 176 11.39 19.26 10.00
N VAL A 177 10.42 18.72 9.27
CA VAL A 177 10.09 19.18 7.92
C VAL A 177 9.17 20.40 8.03
N GLN A 178 9.61 21.53 7.47
CA GLN A 178 8.75 22.69 7.22
C GLN A 178 7.84 22.35 6.06
N VAL A 179 6.62 21.92 6.38
CA VAL A 179 5.59 21.65 5.39
C VAL A 179 5.04 22.99 4.91
N THR A 180 5.26 23.31 3.64
CA THR A 180 4.57 24.44 3.00
C THR A 180 3.11 24.06 2.84
N GLU A 181 2.27 24.53 3.76
CA GLU A 181 0.83 24.37 3.66
C GLU A 181 0.32 25.32 2.56
N ALA A 182 -0.16 24.77 1.44
CA ALA A 182 -0.77 25.58 0.40
C ALA A 182 -2.02 26.29 0.97
N VAL A 183 -2.06 27.61 0.80
CA VAL A 183 -3.06 28.53 1.37
C VAL A 183 -4.39 28.50 0.58
N ASP A 184 -4.37 27.98 -0.65
CA ASP A 184 -5.58 27.84 -1.45
C ASP A 184 -6.49 26.76 -0.86
N VAL A 185 -7.52 27.22 -0.15
CA VAL A 185 -8.59 26.36 0.37
C VAL A 185 -9.40 25.85 -0.82
N PRO A 186 -9.47 24.53 -1.06
CA PRO A 186 -10.32 23.98 -2.11
C PRO A 186 -11.77 24.41 -1.89
N THR A 187 -12.43 24.93 -2.93
CA THR A 187 -13.85 25.36 -2.85
C THR A 187 -14.83 24.20 -2.65
N ARG A 188 -14.40 22.97 -2.98
CA ARG A 188 -15.21 21.75 -2.87
C ARG A 188 -15.13 21.16 -1.47
N ARG A 189 -16.28 20.71 -0.92
CA ARG A 189 -16.41 20.30 0.48
C ARG A 189 -16.10 18.83 0.69
N PHE A 190 -16.42 17.97 -0.28
CA PHE A 190 -16.26 16.52 -0.18
C PHE A 190 -15.54 15.92 -1.39
N ALA A 191 -14.90 14.75 -1.20
CA ALA A 191 -14.23 14.02 -2.27
C ALA A 191 -15.18 13.66 -3.43
N PHE A 192 -16.46 13.38 -3.15
CA PHE A 192 -17.48 13.08 -4.16
C PHE A 192 -17.75 14.23 -5.14
N ASP A 193 -17.47 15.48 -4.74
CA ASP A 193 -17.62 16.62 -5.65
C ASP A 193 -16.67 16.50 -6.85
N LEU A 194 -15.55 15.78 -6.71
CA LEU A 194 -14.58 15.52 -7.79
C LEU A 194 -15.11 14.57 -8.87
N LEU A 195 -16.15 13.78 -8.57
CA LEU A 195 -16.79 12.89 -9.55
C LEU A 195 -17.50 13.65 -10.68
N ARG A 196 -17.65 14.97 -10.57
CA ARG A 196 -18.15 15.81 -11.67
C ARG A 196 -17.12 16.02 -12.77
N ASP A 197 -15.83 15.84 -12.48
CA ASP A 197 -14.75 16.07 -13.44
C ASP A 197 -14.44 14.79 -14.22
N ARG A 198 -14.64 14.82 -15.54
CA ARG A 198 -14.35 13.67 -16.42
C ARG A 198 -12.92 13.09 -16.27
N PRO A 199 -11.85 13.91 -16.13
CA PRO A 199 -10.51 13.39 -15.89
C PRO A 199 -10.39 12.60 -14.58
N MET A 200 -11.12 13.01 -13.53
CA MET A 200 -11.14 12.28 -12.26
C MET A 200 -11.83 10.93 -12.41
N ILE A 201 -12.98 10.88 -13.10
CA ILE A 201 -13.66 9.62 -13.40
C ILE A 201 -12.72 8.69 -14.17
N ALA A 202 -12.03 9.20 -15.20
CA ALA A 202 -11.06 8.41 -15.96
C ALA A 202 -9.93 7.87 -15.07
N ALA A 203 -9.36 8.69 -14.18
CA ALA A 203 -8.35 8.26 -13.21
C ALA A 203 -8.88 7.19 -12.25
N LEU A 204 -10.11 7.33 -11.76
CA LEU A 204 -10.76 6.34 -10.90
C LEU A 204 -11.01 5.02 -11.63
N MET A 205 -11.46 5.06 -12.89
CA MET A 205 -11.66 3.86 -13.71
C MET A 205 -10.34 3.16 -14.00
N MET A 206 -9.28 3.91 -14.31
CA MET A 206 -7.94 3.33 -14.47
C MET A 206 -7.47 2.69 -13.15
N GLY A 207 -7.62 3.37 -12.02
CA GLY A 207 -7.27 2.82 -10.71
C GLY A 207 -8.07 1.56 -10.37
N ALA A 208 -9.39 1.57 -10.59
CA ALA A 208 -10.25 0.42 -10.39
C ALA A 208 -9.84 -0.77 -11.27
N ALA A 209 -9.47 -0.53 -12.53
CA ALA A 209 -8.96 -1.57 -13.42
C ALA A 209 -7.64 -2.16 -12.91
N VAL A 210 -6.69 -1.33 -12.45
CA VAL A 210 -5.44 -1.81 -11.84
C VAL A 210 -5.73 -2.65 -10.59
N PHE A 211 -6.57 -2.17 -9.67
CA PHE A 211 -6.87 -2.92 -8.44
C PHE A 211 -7.65 -4.21 -8.70
N LEU A 212 -8.54 -4.23 -9.70
CA LEU A 212 -9.21 -5.46 -10.13
C LEU A 212 -8.20 -6.47 -10.68
N MET A 213 -7.24 -5.99 -11.48
CA MET A 213 -6.15 -6.81 -12.01
C MET A 213 -5.31 -7.40 -10.88
N ILE A 214 -4.83 -6.57 -9.94
CA ILE A 214 -4.06 -7.01 -8.76
C ILE A 214 -4.87 -8.02 -7.94
N GLY A 215 -6.13 -7.73 -7.62
CA GLY A 215 -6.96 -8.63 -6.81
C GLY A 215 -7.22 -9.98 -7.49
N THR A 216 -7.37 -9.98 -8.82
CA THR A 216 -7.54 -11.21 -9.61
C THR A 216 -6.23 -12.00 -9.65
N PHE A 217 -5.10 -11.31 -9.81
CA PHE A 217 -3.78 -11.91 -9.79
C PHE A 217 -3.51 -12.56 -8.42
N ASP A 218 -3.65 -11.83 -7.32
CA ASP A 218 -3.41 -12.32 -5.97
C ASP A 218 -4.29 -13.53 -5.62
N ALA A 219 -5.57 -13.50 -6.04
CA ALA A 219 -6.51 -14.59 -5.76
C ALA A 219 -6.26 -15.85 -6.58
N LEU A 220 -5.82 -15.72 -7.84
CA LEU A 220 -5.70 -16.86 -8.75
C LEU A 220 -4.28 -17.40 -8.87
N TRP A 221 -3.24 -16.60 -8.56
CA TRP A 221 -1.85 -16.96 -8.83
C TRP A 221 -1.44 -18.31 -8.21
N ALA A 222 -1.66 -18.46 -6.90
CA ALA A 222 -1.30 -19.70 -6.21
C ALA A 222 -2.15 -20.89 -6.68
N ILE A 223 -3.45 -20.68 -6.94
CA ILE A 223 -4.38 -21.72 -7.39
C ILE A 223 -3.97 -22.27 -8.76
N VAL A 224 -3.70 -21.38 -9.72
CA VAL A 224 -3.30 -21.80 -11.07
C VAL A 224 -1.95 -22.50 -11.06
N LEU A 225 -1.00 -22.07 -10.22
CA LEU A 225 0.28 -22.75 -10.09
C LEU A 225 0.15 -24.14 -9.48
N ASP A 226 -0.74 -24.32 -8.51
CA ASP A 226 -1.07 -25.62 -7.93
C ASP A 226 -1.72 -26.54 -8.98
N ASP A 227 -2.71 -26.04 -9.73
CA ASP A 227 -3.36 -26.77 -10.84
C ASP A 227 -2.38 -27.20 -11.95
N LEU A 228 -1.25 -26.50 -12.09
CA LEU A 228 -0.18 -26.80 -13.05
C LEU A 228 0.91 -27.72 -12.48
N ASP A 229 0.71 -28.29 -11.29
CA ASP A 229 1.70 -29.08 -10.54
C ASP A 229 3.05 -28.32 -10.39
N ALA A 230 2.98 -26.99 -10.27
CA ALA A 230 4.18 -26.18 -10.13
C ALA A 230 4.75 -26.34 -8.70
N SER A 231 6.07 -26.41 -8.60
CA SER A 231 6.76 -26.48 -7.32
C SER A 231 6.47 -25.25 -6.44
N GLU A 232 6.31 -25.43 -5.13
CA GLU A 232 6.00 -24.35 -4.17
C GLU A 232 6.92 -23.13 -4.26
N TRP A 233 8.21 -23.33 -4.56
CA TRP A 233 9.16 -22.22 -4.70
C TRP A 233 8.81 -21.28 -5.87
N VAL A 234 8.15 -21.79 -6.91
CA VAL A 234 7.68 -21.00 -8.05
C VAL A 234 6.57 -20.05 -7.61
N ALA A 235 5.62 -20.53 -6.81
CA ALA A 235 4.55 -19.69 -6.26
C ALA A 235 5.12 -18.59 -5.35
N ASN A 236 6.06 -18.94 -4.46
CA ASN A 236 6.65 -18.02 -3.50
C ASN A 236 7.56 -16.96 -4.15
N ILE A 237 8.37 -17.34 -5.15
CA ILE A 237 9.20 -16.38 -5.89
C ILE A 237 8.36 -15.44 -6.74
N GLY A 238 7.22 -15.91 -7.27
CA GLY A 238 6.30 -15.12 -8.09
C GLY A 238 5.98 -13.76 -7.48
N ILE A 239 5.51 -13.74 -6.22
CA ILE A 239 5.13 -12.51 -5.52
C ILE A 239 6.31 -11.51 -5.43
N SER A 240 7.51 -12.01 -5.11
CA SER A 240 8.72 -11.19 -5.03
C SER A 240 9.15 -10.65 -6.40
N LEU A 241 8.94 -11.45 -7.45
CA LEU A 241 9.28 -11.11 -8.84
C LEU A 241 8.43 -9.97 -9.39
N PHE A 242 7.20 -9.82 -8.91
CA PHE A 242 6.34 -8.67 -9.21
C PHE A 242 6.71 -7.45 -8.37
N ALA A 243 6.96 -7.62 -7.07
CA ALA A 243 7.29 -6.50 -6.19
C ALA A 243 8.60 -5.79 -6.59
N LEU A 244 9.64 -6.55 -6.96
CA LEU A 244 10.98 -6.01 -7.21
C LEU A 244 11.02 -4.98 -8.36
N PRO A 245 10.49 -5.25 -9.57
CA PRO A 245 10.39 -4.25 -10.62
C PRO A 245 9.68 -2.97 -10.18
N LEU A 246 8.54 -3.06 -9.48
CA LEU A 246 7.85 -1.87 -8.98
C LEU A 246 8.75 -1.05 -8.04
N ILE A 247 9.44 -1.70 -7.11
CA ILE A 247 10.33 -1.01 -6.15
C ILE A 247 11.43 -0.20 -6.87
N PHE A 248 11.99 -0.71 -7.97
CA PHE A 248 13.09 -0.04 -8.68
C PHE A 248 12.63 0.86 -9.83
N LEU A 249 11.52 0.52 -10.50
CA LEU A 249 11.06 1.19 -11.71
C LEU A 249 9.98 2.24 -11.46
N SER A 250 9.21 2.20 -10.36
CA SER A 250 8.13 3.18 -10.12
C SER A 250 8.58 4.64 -10.15
N SER A 251 9.79 4.95 -9.68
CA SER A 251 10.35 6.30 -9.78
C SER A 251 10.64 6.74 -11.21
N TRP A 252 10.98 5.80 -12.10
CA TRP A 252 11.21 6.02 -13.52
C TRP A 252 9.88 6.06 -14.29
N GLY A 253 8.99 5.10 -14.06
CA GLY A 253 7.64 5.06 -14.63
C GLY A 253 6.86 6.34 -14.31
N GLY A 254 6.92 6.81 -13.07
CA GLY A 254 6.34 8.10 -12.68
C GLY A 254 6.93 9.30 -13.42
N ARG A 255 8.26 9.32 -13.65
CA ARG A 255 8.91 10.38 -14.45
C ARG A 255 8.48 10.31 -15.92
N LEU A 256 8.32 9.11 -16.47
CA LEU A 256 7.82 8.90 -17.82
C LEU A 256 6.38 9.38 -17.96
N ALA A 257 5.51 9.05 -16.98
CA ALA A 257 4.13 9.51 -16.92
C ALA A 257 4.01 11.04 -16.89
N GLN A 258 4.89 11.71 -16.14
CA GLN A 258 4.93 13.18 -16.11
C GLN A 258 5.33 13.78 -17.46
N ARG A 259 6.24 13.15 -18.21
CA ARG A 259 6.70 13.63 -19.52
C ARG A 259 5.70 13.38 -20.65
N ILE A 260 5.13 12.17 -20.71
CA ILE A 260 4.24 11.74 -21.80
C ILE A 260 2.79 12.15 -21.54
N GLY A 261 2.41 12.24 -20.26
CA GLY A 261 1.05 12.48 -19.80
C GLY A 261 0.42 11.21 -19.22
N PRO A 262 -0.15 11.26 -18.00
CA PRO A 262 -0.67 10.09 -17.31
C PRO A 262 -1.84 9.42 -18.04
N PHE A 263 -2.69 10.20 -18.72
CA PHE A 263 -3.83 9.67 -19.49
C PHE A 263 -3.45 9.06 -20.85
N ARG A 264 -2.18 9.15 -21.26
CA ARG A 264 -1.66 8.43 -22.43
C ARG A 264 -0.93 7.17 -22.01
N LEU A 265 -0.09 7.28 -20.99
CA LEU A 265 0.72 6.16 -20.50
C LEU A 265 -0.12 5.15 -19.71
N GLY A 266 -1.07 5.61 -18.88
CA GLY A 266 -1.92 4.76 -18.05
C GLY A 266 -2.74 3.73 -18.84
N PRO A 267 -3.52 4.14 -19.86
CA PRO A 267 -4.26 3.18 -20.69
C PRO A 267 -3.35 2.20 -21.44
N LEU A 268 -2.17 2.64 -21.90
CA LEU A 268 -1.21 1.76 -22.56
C LEU A 268 -0.68 0.69 -21.59
N GLY A 269 -0.33 1.08 -20.36
CA GLY A 269 0.05 0.13 -19.31
C GLY A 269 -1.07 -0.86 -18.99
N LEU A 270 -2.32 -0.38 -18.87
CA LEU A 270 -3.48 -1.24 -18.64
C LEU A 270 -3.73 -2.24 -19.78
N ILE A 271 -3.55 -1.84 -21.04
CA ILE A 271 -3.67 -2.75 -22.19
C ILE A 271 -2.57 -3.82 -22.15
N LEU A 272 -1.35 -3.44 -21.82
CA LEU A 272 -0.23 -4.39 -21.65
C LEU A 272 -0.51 -5.36 -20.49
N GLY A 273 -0.92 -4.86 -19.33
CA GLY A 273 -1.30 -5.66 -18.17
C GLY A 273 -2.44 -6.64 -18.48
N ALA A 274 -3.48 -6.19 -19.17
CA ALA A 274 -4.55 -7.07 -19.65
C ALA A 274 -4.03 -8.16 -20.61
N GLY A 275 -3.07 -7.83 -21.48
CA GLY A 275 -2.40 -8.80 -22.35
C GLY A 275 -1.62 -9.84 -21.56
N PHE A 276 -0.90 -9.44 -20.52
CA PHE A 276 -0.19 -10.36 -19.63
C PHE A 276 -1.17 -11.26 -18.86
N MET A 277 -2.23 -10.70 -18.29
CA MET A 277 -3.28 -11.48 -17.61
C MET A 277 -3.92 -12.51 -18.53
N PHE A 278 -4.23 -12.13 -19.77
CA PHE A 278 -4.73 -13.07 -20.78
C PHE A 278 -3.72 -14.17 -21.09
N SER A 279 -2.44 -13.81 -21.22
CA SER A 279 -1.38 -14.77 -21.54
C SER A 279 -1.23 -15.84 -20.46
N TYR A 280 -1.40 -15.52 -19.17
CA TYR A 280 -1.32 -16.53 -18.09
C TYR A 280 -2.30 -17.69 -18.28
N GLY A 281 -3.50 -17.42 -18.80
CA GLY A 281 -4.50 -18.45 -19.09
C GLY A 281 -4.13 -19.39 -20.24
N LEU A 282 -3.07 -19.09 -21.00
CA LEU A 282 -2.60 -19.90 -22.13
C LEU A 282 -1.29 -20.63 -21.85
N LEU A 283 -0.61 -20.33 -20.74
CA LEU A 283 0.71 -20.87 -20.45
C LEU A 283 0.61 -22.26 -19.83
N PRO A 284 1.33 -23.27 -20.35
CA PRO A 284 1.15 -24.66 -19.94
C PRO A 284 1.96 -25.05 -18.69
N THR A 285 2.80 -24.16 -18.16
CA THR A 285 3.68 -24.47 -17.00
C THR A 285 3.88 -23.27 -16.10
N GLY A 286 4.06 -23.52 -14.79
CA GLY A 286 4.33 -22.46 -13.82
C GLY A 286 5.63 -21.69 -14.08
N LEU A 287 6.67 -22.34 -14.64
CA LEU A 287 7.90 -21.66 -15.04
C LEU A 287 7.67 -20.67 -16.20
N ALA A 288 6.81 -21.02 -17.16
CA ALA A 288 6.46 -20.11 -18.23
C ALA A 288 5.66 -18.91 -17.69
N MET A 289 4.74 -19.14 -16.75
CA MET A 289 4.03 -18.06 -16.04
C MET A 289 4.99 -17.13 -15.29
N LEU A 290 5.97 -17.68 -14.57
CA LEU A 290 7.01 -16.86 -13.92
C LEU A 290 7.79 -16.02 -14.92
N GLY A 291 8.21 -16.62 -16.04
CA GLY A 291 8.95 -15.91 -17.10
C GLY A 291 8.17 -14.69 -17.60
N VAL A 292 6.87 -14.86 -17.87
CA VAL A 292 5.98 -13.77 -18.25
C VAL A 292 5.74 -12.78 -17.11
N GLY A 293 5.66 -13.27 -15.86
CA GLY A 293 5.56 -12.48 -14.63
C GLY A 293 6.64 -11.42 -14.49
N VAL A 294 7.90 -11.73 -14.84
CA VAL A 294 8.99 -10.74 -14.84
C VAL A 294 8.66 -9.54 -15.72
N PHE A 295 8.20 -9.79 -16.96
CA PHE A 295 7.91 -8.74 -17.91
C PHE A 295 6.65 -7.95 -17.52
N HIS A 296 5.67 -8.62 -16.94
CA HIS A 296 4.48 -7.97 -16.40
C HIS A 296 4.85 -7.01 -15.26
N GLY A 297 5.67 -7.46 -14.29
CA GLY A 297 6.16 -6.59 -13.23
C GLY A 297 6.95 -5.37 -13.75
N ILE A 298 7.75 -5.54 -14.82
CA ILE A 298 8.44 -4.42 -15.48
C ILE A 298 7.45 -3.44 -16.12
N SER A 299 6.33 -3.93 -16.66
CA SER A 299 5.27 -3.08 -17.23
C SER A 299 4.52 -2.28 -16.15
N ASP A 300 4.37 -2.85 -14.95
CA ASP A 300 3.65 -2.23 -13.84
C ASP A 300 4.47 -1.17 -13.10
N GLY A 301 5.81 -1.23 -13.18
CA GLY A 301 6.74 -0.28 -12.54
C GLY A 301 6.98 0.99 -13.35
#